data_AF-A0A7X9G278-F1
#
_entry.id   AF-A0A7X9G278-F1
#
_cell.length_a   1.000
_cell.length_b   1.000
_cell.length_c   1.000
_cell.angle_alpha   90.00
_cell.angle_beta   90.00
_cell.angle_gamma   90.00
#
_symmetry.space_group_name_H-M   'P 1'
#
loop_
_entity.id
_entity.type
_entity.pdbx_description
1 polymer ?
#
loop_
_entity_poly.entity_id
_entity_poly.type
_entity_poly.pdbx_seq_one_letter_code
_entity_poly.pdbx_strand_id
1 'polypeptide(L)'
;MKKSNFAALAAVVVLLSMAGSAWALSLNPFKRAGRSQAHTLMVTGNYLESRLLVELAQYRTKQPILLFSPDVDGSWQLFYLQAGGKATSMGSEKYLEFIEFINPKRIVFIGGEDFVPSAYVDMASSRYSVMILDSKDWLKNAAMLGDWLKHPQLVKQYEEYRGRLAESGVRPQD
;
A
#
# COMPACT_ATOMS: atom_id res chain seq x y z
N MET A 1 -57.30 -3.62 40.65
CA MET A 1 -56.27 -2.69 40.10
C MET A 1 -54.97 -3.46 39.86
N LYS A 2 -54.37 -3.24 38.68
CA LYS A 2 -52.92 -3.33 38.35
C LYS A 2 -52.24 -4.71 38.39
N LYS A 3 -52.41 -5.50 37.33
CA LYS A 3 -51.39 -6.49 36.88
C LYS A 3 -51.10 -6.48 35.37
N SER A 4 -51.71 -5.61 34.56
CA SER A 4 -51.54 -5.67 33.09
C SER A 4 -50.56 -4.65 32.49
N ASN A 5 -49.87 -3.84 33.29
CA ASN A 5 -48.98 -2.79 32.76
C ASN A 5 -47.49 -3.16 32.78
N PHE A 6 -47.10 -4.25 33.46
CA PHE A 6 -45.68 -4.66 33.54
C PHE A 6 -45.25 -5.58 32.38
N ALA A 7 -46.16 -6.42 31.87
CA ALA A 7 -45.85 -7.30 30.74
C ALA A 7 -45.63 -6.53 29.43
N ALA A 8 -46.38 -5.44 29.21
CA ALA A 8 -46.24 -4.62 28.01
C ALA A 8 -44.91 -3.83 27.96
N LEU A 9 -44.35 -3.45 29.12
CA LEU A 9 -43.08 -2.74 29.18
C LEU A 9 -41.87 -3.66 28.92
N ALA A 10 -41.93 -4.91 29.36
CA ALA A 10 -40.85 -5.88 29.15
C ALA A 10 -40.70 -6.29 27.67
N ALA A 11 -41.81 -6.38 26.92
CA ALA A 11 -41.80 -6.72 25.50
C ALA A 11 -41.18 -5.61 24.62
N VAL A 12 -41.36 -4.34 25.00
CA VAL A 12 -40.81 -3.19 24.24
C VAL A 12 -39.29 -3.07 24.42
N VAL A 13 -38.75 -3.41 25.60
CA VAL A 13 -37.30 -3.37 25.85
C VAL A 13 -36.56 -4.50 25.13
N VAL A 14 -37.18 -5.67 24.94
CA VAL A 14 -36.57 -6.79 24.18
C VAL A 14 -36.64 -6.57 22.66
N LEU A 15 -37.64 -5.84 22.15
CA LEU A 15 -37.70 -5.50 20.72
C LEU A 15 -36.76 -4.33 20.35
N LEU A 16 -36.46 -3.43 21.30
CA LEU A 16 -35.46 -2.36 21.08
C LEU A 16 -34.01 -2.85 21.17
N SER A 17 -33.74 -4.00 21.81
CA SER A 17 -32.40 -4.58 21.83
C SER A 17 -32.02 -5.33 20.55
N MET A 18 -32.98 -5.66 19.67
CA MET A 18 -32.71 -6.28 18.35
C MET A 18 -32.61 -5.27 17.20
N ALA A 19 -32.92 -3.99 17.43
CA ALA A 19 -32.77 -2.94 16.41
C ALA A 19 -31.33 -2.35 16.34
N GLY A 20 -30.45 -2.74 17.28
CA GLY A 20 -29.06 -2.24 17.34
C GLY A 20 -28.03 -3.01 16.51
N SER A 21 -28.41 -4.13 15.89
CA SER A 21 -27.46 -5.07 15.25
C SER A 21 -27.57 -5.16 13.73
N ALA A 22 -28.26 -4.23 13.07
CA ALA A 22 -28.23 -4.10 11.60
C ALA A 22 -27.07 -3.24 11.07
N TRP A 23 -26.27 -2.63 11.95
CA TRP A 23 -25.05 -1.87 11.59
C TRP A 23 -23.76 -2.69 11.75
N ALA A 24 -23.88 -3.99 12.03
CA ALA A 24 -22.77 -4.88 12.37
C ALA A 24 -22.49 -5.97 11.30
N LEU A 25 -22.77 -5.71 10.02
CA LEU A 25 -22.39 -6.62 8.93
C LEU A 25 -21.74 -5.89 7.76
N SER A 26 -20.54 -5.39 8.04
CA SER A 26 -19.46 -5.39 7.04
C SER A 26 -18.15 -5.53 7.81
N LEU A 27 -17.83 -6.77 8.19
CA LEU A 27 -16.54 -7.19 8.74
C LEU A 27 -15.46 -7.19 7.65
N ASN A 28 -15.37 -6.11 6.87
CA ASN A 28 -14.20 -5.87 6.06
C ASN A 28 -13.38 -4.79 6.80
N PRO A 29 -12.24 -5.12 7.44
CA PRO A 29 -11.41 -4.15 8.16
C PRO A 29 -10.90 -3.01 7.24
N PHE A 30 -11.10 -3.19 5.94
CA PHE A 30 -10.83 -2.29 4.82
C PHE A 30 -11.99 -1.35 4.45
N LYS A 31 -13.17 -1.40 5.09
CA LYS A 31 -14.29 -0.45 4.82
C LYS A 31 -14.32 0.81 5.69
N ARG A 32 -13.18 1.24 6.24
CA ARG A 32 -13.06 2.59 6.81
C ARG A 32 -12.98 3.63 5.68
N ALA A 33 -14.14 3.91 5.08
CA ALA A 33 -14.37 5.05 4.20
C ALA A 33 -14.09 6.33 5.00
N GLY A 34 -12.99 7.00 4.68
CA GLY A 34 -12.50 8.17 5.41
C GLY A 34 -11.01 8.43 5.27
N ARG A 35 -10.21 7.48 4.75
CA ARG A 35 -8.86 7.79 4.29
C ARG A 35 -8.92 8.51 2.96
N SER A 36 -8.33 9.70 2.89
CA SER A 36 -8.13 10.44 1.64
C SER A 36 -7.57 9.47 0.59
N GLN A 37 -8.26 9.35 -0.54
CA GLN A 37 -7.81 8.54 -1.68
C GLN A 37 -6.32 8.78 -1.95
N ALA A 38 -5.54 7.70 -2.03
CA ALA A 38 -4.13 7.82 -2.40
C ALA A 38 -4.04 8.42 -3.81
N HIS A 39 -3.21 9.45 -4.01
CA HIS A 39 -3.01 9.96 -5.37
C HIS A 39 -2.17 8.98 -6.18
N THR A 40 -1.14 8.41 -5.58
CA THR A 40 -0.21 7.49 -6.22
C THR A 40 0.02 6.29 -5.31
N LEU A 41 -0.07 5.09 -5.86
CA LEU A 41 0.50 3.90 -5.24
C LEU A 41 1.87 3.64 -5.87
N MET A 42 2.93 3.64 -5.07
CA MET A 42 4.27 3.26 -5.53
C MET A 42 4.44 1.76 -5.35
N VAL A 43 4.91 1.06 -6.38
CA VAL A 43 5.06 -0.39 -6.38
C VAL A 43 6.47 -0.77 -6.82
N THR A 44 7.14 -1.64 -6.07
CA THR A 44 8.52 -2.06 -6.37
C THR A 44 8.84 -3.38 -5.68
N GLY A 45 9.97 -4.00 -6.01
CA GLY A 45 10.54 -5.10 -5.24
C GLY A 45 11.09 -4.65 -3.88
N ASN A 46 11.14 -5.55 -2.91
CA ASN A 46 11.66 -5.36 -1.55
C ASN A 46 13.19 -5.55 -1.52
N TYR A 47 13.90 -4.83 -2.39
CA TYR A 47 15.35 -4.83 -2.48
C TYR A 47 15.91 -3.49 -2.01
N LEU A 48 17.18 -3.46 -1.60
CA LEU A 48 17.77 -2.30 -0.92
C LEU A 48 17.57 -0.97 -1.68
N GLU A 49 18.01 -0.92 -2.93
CA GLU A 49 18.01 0.31 -3.75
C GLU A 49 16.60 0.80 -4.05
N SER A 50 15.77 -0.13 -4.52
CA SER A 50 14.42 0.16 -4.97
C SER A 50 13.50 0.55 -3.81
N ARG A 51 13.65 -0.13 -2.66
CA ARG A 51 12.95 0.19 -1.42
C ARG A 51 13.39 1.52 -0.83
N LEU A 52 14.70 1.79 -0.80
CA LEU A 52 15.22 3.07 -0.31
C LEU A 52 14.59 4.25 -1.06
N LEU A 53 14.55 4.16 -2.40
CA LEU A 53 13.98 5.22 -3.23
C LEU A 53 12.51 5.50 -2.88
N VAL A 54 11.67 4.47 -2.81
CA VAL A 54 10.24 4.65 -2.53
C VAL A 54 9.98 5.08 -1.09
N GLU A 55 10.77 4.64 -0.12
CA GLU A 55 10.63 5.08 1.28
C GLU A 55 11.01 6.55 1.46
N LEU A 56 12.08 7.02 0.81
CA LEU A 56 12.44 8.45 0.78
C LEU A 56 11.33 9.28 0.13
N ALA A 57 10.79 8.81 -1.00
CA ALA A 57 9.66 9.45 -1.67
C ALA A 57 8.41 9.49 -0.76
N GLN A 58 8.09 8.39 -0.08
CA GLN A 58 6.96 8.31 0.84
C GLN A 58 7.14 9.23 2.05
N TYR A 59 8.36 9.36 2.57
CA TYR A 59 8.62 10.20 3.75
C TYR A 59 8.07 11.62 3.55
N ARG A 60 8.30 12.20 2.35
CA ARG A 60 7.80 13.54 1.99
C ARG A 60 6.35 13.54 1.53
N THR A 61 5.98 12.60 0.67
CA THR A 61 4.71 12.65 -0.09
C THR A 61 3.55 11.93 0.58
N LYS A 62 3.85 11.11 1.59
CA LYS A 62 2.92 10.23 2.31
C LYS A 62 2.17 9.23 1.41
N GLN A 63 2.62 9.02 0.18
CA GLN A 63 2.02 8.06 -0.73
C GLN A 63 2.28 6.61 -0.25
N PRO A 64 1.29 5.71 -0.34
CA PRO A 64 1.48 4.31 0.02
C PRO A 64 2.48 3.60 -0.88
N ILE A 65 3.11 2.56 -0.31
CA ILE A 65 4.02 1.65 -1.03
C ILE A 65 3.49 0.23 -0.95
N LEU A 66 3.57 -0.50 -2.07
CA LEU A 66 3.43 -1.94 -2.12
C LEU A 66 4.78 -2.55 -2.54
N LEU A 67 5.31 -3.46 -1.74
CA LEU A 67 6.58 -4.14 -1.98
C LEU A 67 6.35 -5.59 -2.38
N PHE A 68 7.08 -6.06 -3.38
CA PHE A 68 7.13 -7.45 -3.82
C PHE A 68 8.38 -8.11 -3.28
N SER A 69 8.25 -9.25 -2.60
CA SER A 69 9.39 -10.05 -2.17
C SER A 69 9.22 -11.45 -2.72
N PRO A 70 10.26 -12.06 -3.34
CA PRO A 70 10.21 -13.48 -3.62
C PRO A 70 10.15 -14.23 -2.29
N ASP A 71 9.35 -15.29 -2.24
CA ASP A 71 9.28 -16.25 -1.13
C ASP A 71 10.05 -17.53 -1.49
N VAL A 72 10.31 -18.37 -0.49
CA VAL A 72 11.15 -19.58 -0.59
C VAL A 72 10.59 -20.60 -1.58
N ASP A 73 9.27 -20.62 -1.76
CA ASP A 73 8.55 -21.51 -2.68
C ASP A 73 8.47 -20.95 -4.11
N GLY A 74 9.10 -19.80 -4.38
CA GLY A 74 9.04 -19.11 -5.67
C GLY A 74 7.75 -18.30 -5.87
N SER A 75 6.86 -18.27 -4.88
CA SER A 75 5.72 -17.36 -4.88
C SER A 75 6.16 -15.93 -4.53
N TRP A 76 5.25 -14.98 -4.69
CA TRP A 76 5.49 -13.59 -4.32
C TRP A 76 4.72 -13.24 -3.05
N GLN A 77 5.45 -12.79 -2.05
CA GLN A 77 4.93 -12.23 -0.82
C GLN A 77 4.84 -10.71 -0.95
N LEU A 78 3.68 -10.14 -0.66
CA LEU A 78 3.46 -8.71 -0.75
C LEU A 78 3.56 -8.05 0.63
N PHE A 79 4.09 -6.84 0.67
CA PHE A 79 4.12 -6.01 1.86
C PHE A 79 3.56 -4.62 1.57
N TYR A 80 2.54 -4.24 2.31
CA TYR A 80 2.00 -2.89 2.27
C TYR A 80 2.64 -2.02 3.33
N LEU A 81 3.20 -0.89 2.91
CA LEU A 81 3.77 0.11 3.80
C LEU A 81 2.96 1.41 3.69
N GLN A 82 2.13 1.64 4.70
CA GLN A 82 1.48 2.94 4.89
C GLN A 82 2.49 3.96 5.43
N ALA A 83 2.38 5.22 5.00
CA ALA A 83 3.24 6.28 5.50
C ALA A 83 3.21 6.39 7.04
N GLY A 84 4.39 6.24 7.66
CA GLY A 84 4.56 6.27 9.13
C GLY A 84 4.03 5.03 9.87
N GLY A 85 3.58 4.00 9.15
CA GLY A 85 3.11 2.73 9.71
C GLY A 85 4.15 1.62 9.63
N LYS A 86 3.82 0.47 10.21
CA LYS A 86 4.58 -0.76 10.03
C LYS A 86 4.16 -1.44 8.72
N ALA A 87 5.09 -2.15 8.09
CA ALA A 87 4.77 -2.99 6.96
C ALA A 87 3.80 -4.11 7.37
N THR A 88 2.79 -4.36 6.55
CA THR A 88 1.81 -5.45 6.73
C THR A 88 1.96 -6.43 5.58
N SER A 89 2.17 -7.70 5.88
CA SER A 89 2.25 -8.76 4.88
C SER A 89 0.86 -9.18 4.37
N MET A 90 0.78 -9.53 3.10
CA MET A 90 -0.39 -10.16 2.50
C MET A 90 0.02 -11.14 1.38
N GLY A 91 -0.75 -12.20 1.19
CA GLY A 91 -0.53 -13.11 0.08
C GLY A 91 -0.78 -12.43 -1.27
N SER A 92 -0.14 -12.92 -2.32
CA SER A 92 -0.24 -12.39 -3.68
C SER A 92 -1.65 -12.49 -4.26
N GLU A 93 -2.45 -13.45 -3.80
CA GLU A 93 -3.85 -13.63 -4.20
C GLU A 93 -4.72 -12.42 -3.84
N LYS A 94 -4.31 -11.60 -2.86
CA LYS A 94 -5.03 -10.40 -2.42
C LYS A 94 -4.64 -9.14 -3.19
N TYR A 95 -3.74 -9.23 -4.16
CA TYR A 95 -3.20 -8.09 -4.89
C TYR A 95 -4.27 -7.12 -5.41
N LEU A 96 -5.24 -7.64 -6.18
CA LEU A 96 -6.28 -6.82 -6.79
C LEU A 96 -7.25 -6.24 -5.75
N GLU A 97 -7.73 -7.07 -4.83
CA GLU A 97 -8.61 -6.62 -3.72
C GLU A 97 -7.94 -5.49 -2.94
N PHE A 98 -6.63 -5.60 -2.72
CA PHE A 98 -5.87 -4.63 -1.97
C PHE A 98 -5.67 -3.30 -2.73
N ILE A 99 -5.36 -3.36 -4.03
CA ILE A 99 -5.28 -2.15 -4.85
C ILE A 99 -6.65 -1.47 -4.94
N GLU A 100 -7.73 -2.23 -5.08
CA GLU A 100 -9.10 -1.69 -5.05
C GLU A 100 -9.45 -1.02 -3.73
N PHE A 101 -8.99 -1.59 -2.61
CA PHE A 101 -9.13 -0.96 -1.31
C PHE A 101 -8.38 0.37 -1.21
N ILE A 102 -7.14 0.44 -1.71
CA ILE A 102 -6.37 1.70 -1.76
C ILE A 102 -7.04 2.71 -2.71
N ASN A 103 -7.60 2.21 -3.81
CA ASN A 103 -8.22 2.97 -4.89
C ASN A 103 -7.34 4.14 -5.39
N PRO A 104 -6.09 3.90 -5.79
CA PRO A 104 -5.19 4.99 -6.15
C PRO A 104 -5.60 5.64 -7.47
N LYS A 105 -5.35 6.94 -7.63
CA LYS A 105 -5.59 7.60 -8.93
C LYS A 105 -4.63 7.10 -10.02
N ARG A 106 -3.45 6.63 -9.64
CA ARG A 106 -2.44 6.02 -10.51
C ARG A 106 -1.53 5.09 -9.73
N ILE A 107 -0.86 4.20 -10.45
CA ILE A 107 0.13 3.29 -9.93
C ILE A 107 1.46 3.56 -10.65
N VAL A 108 2.54 3.67 -9.89
CA VAL A 108 3.89 3.84 -10.43
C VAL A 108 4.68 2.59 -10.04
N PHE A 109 4.99 1.76 -11.03
CA PHE A 109 5.93 0.65 -10.87
C PHE A 109 7.35 1.17 -11.05
N ILE A 110 8.22 0.76 -10.14
CA ILE A 110 9.60 1.22 -10.06
C ILE A 110 10.48 -0.03 -10.03
N GLY A 111 11.47 -0.05 -10.91
CA GLY A 111 12.20 -1.25 -11.25
C GLY A 111 11.53 -2.00 -12.41
N GLY A 112 12.33 -2.79 -13.12
CA GLY A 112 11.86 -3.64 -14.21
C GLY A 112 11.23 -4.95 -13.71
N GLU A 113 11.15 -5.94 -14.61
CA GLU A 113 10.51 -7.23 -14.34
C GLU A 113 11.17 -8.02 -13.20
N ASP A 114 12.46 -7.80 -12.95
CA ASP A 114 13.20 -8.40 -11.82
C ASP A 114 12.66 -7.95 -10.44
N PHE A 115 11.95 -6.82 -10.39
CA PHE A 115 11.43 -6.22 -9.17
C PHE A 115 9.94 -6.47 -8.98
N VAL A 116 9.19 -6.47 -10.08
CA VAL A 116 7.74 -6.72 -10.08
C VAL A 116 7.40 -7.54 -11.32
N PRO A 117 6.82 -8.75 -11.17
CA PRO A 117 6.49 -9.57 -12.33
C PRO A 117 5.48 -8.88 -13.24
N SER A 118 5.71 -9.00 -14.55
CA SER A 118 4.89 -8.41 -15.62
C SER A 118 3.39 -8.72 -15.47
N ALA A 119 3.03 -9.94 -15.05
CA ALA A 119 1.65 -10.32 -14.81
C ALA A 119 0.90 -9.39 -13.81
N TYR A 120 1.58 -8.87 -12.78
CA TYR A 120 0.96 -7.92 -11.85
C TYR A 120 0.80 -6.54 -12.45
N VAL A 121 1.77 -6.12 -13.27
CA VAL A 121 1.72 -4.85 -14.01
C VAL A 121 0.54 -4.87 -14.99
N ASP A 122 0.36 -5.97 -15.73
CA ASP A 122 -0.73 -6.15 -16.69
C ASP A 122 -2.10 -6.14 -16.00
N MET A 123 -2.22 -6.87 -14.88
CA MET A 123 -3.44 -6.86 -14.06
C MET A 123 -3.81 -5.44 -13.61
N ALA A 124 -2.84 -4.65 -13.14
CA ALA A 124 -3.07 -3.25 -12.73
C ALA A 124 -3.42 -2.34 -13.92
N SER A 125 -2.70 -2.49 -15.04
CA SER A 125 -2.87 -1.65 -16.24
C SER A 125 -4.25 -1.79 -16.88
N SER A 126 -4.94 -2.91 -16.64
CA SER A 126 -6.32 -3.11 -17.09
C SER A 126 -7.36 -2.21 -16.39
N ARG A 127 -7.02 -1.64 -15.22
CA ARG A 127 -7.97 -0.89 -14.35
C ARG A 127 -7.50 0.49 -13.93
N TYR A 128 -6.18 0.73 -13.89
CA TYR A 128 -5.59 1.94 -13.35
C TYR A 128 -4.67 2.61 -14.37
N SER A 129 -4.46 3.92 -14.23
CA SER A 129 -3.37 4.59 -14.94
C SER A 129 -2.05 4.11 -14.36
N VAL A 130 -1.24 3.46 -15.20
CA VAL A 130 0.05 2.88 -14.83
C VAL A 130 1.20 3.66 -15.45
N MET A 131 2.26 3.83 -14.68
CA MET A 131 3.55 4.34 -15.11
C MET A 131 4.64 3.35 -14.69
N ILE A 132 5.64 3.18 -15.54
CA ILE A 132 6.77 2.28 -15.30
C ILE A 132 8.05 3.12 -15.34
N LEU A 133 8.86 3.01 -14.28
CA LEU A 133 10.18 3.60 -14.15
C LEU A 133 11.20 2.47 -14.04
N ASP A 134 11.75 2.03 -15.16
CA ASP A 134 12.54 0.80 -15.31
C ASP A 134 14.00 1.06 -15.73
N SER A 135 14.50 2.28 -15.53
CA SER A 135 15.90 2.57 -15.86
C SER A 135 16.83 1.70 -15.02
N LYS A 136 17.87 1.14 -15.65
CA LYS A 136 18.97 0.48 -14.93
C LYS A 136 19.76 1.46 -14.05
N ASP A 137 19.66 2.75 -14.34
CA ASP A 137 20.25 3.81 -13.53
C ASP A 137 19.24 4.30 -12.50
N TRP A 138 19.44 3.90 -11.24
CA TRP A 138 18.57 4.29 -10.14
C TRP A 138 18.50 5.79 -9.88
N LEU A 139 19.55 6.56 -10.23
CA LEU A 139 19.49 8.02 -10.12
C LEU A 139 18.52 8.61 -11.16
N LYS A 140 18.41 8.00 -12.34
CA LYS A 140 17.39 8.40 -13.34
C LYS A 140 15.98 8.07 -12.85
N ASN A 141 15.77 6.88 -12.27
CA ASN A 141 14.48 6.54 -11.66
C ASN A 141 14.13 7.53 -10.54
N ALA A 142 15.11 7.91 -9.70
CA ALA A 142 14.91 8.90 -8.66
C ALA A 142 14.57 10.30 -9.20
N ALA A 143 15.20 10.72 -10.30
CA ALA A 143 14.92 12.00 -10.95
C ALA A 143 13.50 12.02 -11.52
N MET A 144 13.13 10.99 -12.28
CA MET A 144 11.78 10.87 -12.84
C MET A 144 10.73 10.82 -11.73
N LEU A 145 10.92 9.99 -10.71
CA LEU A 145 10.00 9.91 -9.58
C LEU A 145 9.90 11.24 -8.83
N GLY A 146 11.04 11.92 -8.63
CA GLY A 146 11.13 13.21 -7.96
C GLY A 146 10.35 14.30 -8.69
N ASP A 147 10.53 14.40 -10.00
CA ASP A 147 9.81 15.37 -10.83
C ASP A 147 8.30 15.13 -10.77
N TRP A 148 7.87 13.88 -10.93
CA TRP A 148 6.45 13.50 -10.88
C TRP A 148 5.80 13.76 -9.53
N LEU A 149 6.53 13.51 -8.44
CA LEU A 149 6.06 13.73 -7.08
C LEU A 149 6.26 15.18 -6.59
N LYS A 150 6.83 16.06 -7.43
CA LYS A 150 7.23 17.42 -7.05
C LYS A 150 8.13 17.44 -5.81
N HIS A 151 9.07 16.48 -5.77
CA HIS A 151 10.06 16.30 -4.71
C HIS A 151 11.46 16.58 -5.26
N PRO A 152 11.86 17.86 -5.41
CA PRO A 152 13.13 18.23 -6.06
C PRO A 152 14.38 17.71 -5.31
N GLN A 153 14.26 17.46 -4.00
CA GLN A 153 15.37 16.92 -3.20
C GLN A 153 15.52 15.39 -3.27
N LEU A 154 14.64 14.66 -3.97
CA LEU A 154 14.61 13.20 -3.91
C LEU A 154 15.90 12.58 -4.44
N VAL A 155 16.40 13.07 -5.58
CA VAL A 155 17.64 12.58 -6.19
C VAL A 155 18.82 12.74 -5.24
N LYS A 156 18.98 13.95 -4.68
CA LYS A 156 20.06 14.27 -3.75
C LYS A 156 19.99 13.39 -2.49
N GLN A 157 18.81 13.24 -1.90
CA GLN A 157 18.61 12.40 -0.72
C GLN A 157 18.91 10.93 -1.05
N TYR A 158 18.43 10.43 -2.18
CA TYR A 158 18.68 9.07 -2.60
C TYR A 158 20.17 8.79 -2.80
N GLU A 159 20.89 9.68 -3.50
CA GLU A 159 22.34 9.60 -3.69
C GLU A 159 23.10 9.61 -2.36
N GLU A 160 22.76 10.53 -1.45
CA GLU A 160 23.41 10.65 -0.13
C GLU A 160 23.21 9.39 0.72
N TYR A 161 21.98 8.91 0.83
CA TYR A 161 21.68 7.71 1.64
C TYR A 161 22.29 6.45 1.03
N ARG A 162 22.30 6.34 -0.30
CA ARG A 162 22.97 5.25 -1.00
C ARG A 162 24.48 5.25 -0.73
N GLY A 163 25.13 6.41 -0.76
CA GLY A 163 26.55 6.56 -0.40
C GLY A 163 26.83 6.09 1.03
N ARG A 164 26.01 6.51 1.99
CA ARG A 164 26.13 6.12 3.40
C ARG A 164 25.96 4.61 3.63
N LEU A 165 25.04 3.97 2.90
CA LEU A 165 24.84 2.52 2.96
C LEU A 165 26.07 1.77 2.44
N ALA A 166 26.65 2.24 1.33
CA ALA A 166 27.87 1.67 0.77
C ALA A 166 29.06 1.80 1.72
N GLU A 167 29.24 2.96 2.36
CA GLU A 167 30.26 3.19 3.39
C GLU A 167 30.08 2.29 4.63
N SER A 168 28.83 1.97 4.97
CA SER A 168 28.49 1.08 6.08
C SER A 168 28.70 -0.40 5.75
N GLY A 169 29.19 -0.73 4.55
CA GLY A 169 29.41 -2.10 4.09
C GLY A 169 28.13 -2.84 3.68
N VAL A 170 26.98 -2.15 3.64
CA VAL A 170 25.72 -2.71 3.15
C VAL A 170 25.77 -2.68 1.62
N ARG A 171 25.90 -3.84 0.99
CA ARG A 171 25.85 -3.98 -0.47
C ARG A 171 24.45 -4.39 -0.90
N PRO A 172 23.94 -3.92 -2.04
CA PRO A 172 22.79 -4.55 -2.68
C PRO A 172 23.14 -6.04 -2.87
N GLN A 173 22.34 -6.94 -2.29
CA GLN A 173 22.35 -8.31 -2.78
C GLN A 173 21.49 -8.28 -4.04
N ASP A 174 22.11 -8.69 -5.16
CA ASP A 174 21.48 -8.82 -6.47
C ASP A 174 20.23 -9.73 -6.40
#